data_AF-A0A7C4L132-F1
#
_entry.id   AF-A0A7C4L132-F1
#
_cell.length_a   1.000
_cell.length_b   1.000
_cell.length_c   1.000
_cell.angle_alpha   90.00
_cell.angle_beta   90.00
_cell.angle_gamma   90.00
#
_symmetry.space_group_name_H-M   'P 1'
#
loop_
_entity.id
_entity.type
_entity.pdbx_description
1 polymer ?
#
loop_
_entity_poly.entity_id
_entity_poly.type
_entity_poly.pdbx_seq_one_letter_code
_entity_poly.pdbx_strand_id
1 'polypeptide(L)'
;FASEDIGNAQPTALVLATAAMQAVHMIGMPEASLILAQTATYLATAKKSIASSSGIWKALADLEKINPDPIPLHLRNPENRVMKNLGYGKNHIRYPWLVEKQTGQKINQQYLPKNLKGRKYYLPDWK
;
A
#
# COMPACT_ATOMS: atom_id res chain seq x y z
N PHE A 1 -6.44 11.92 -8.89
CA PHE A 1 -6.55 11.21 -10.19
C PHE A 1 -5.70 9.95 -10.32
N ALA A 2 -4.41 9.96 -10.74
CA ALA A 2 -3.70 8.71 -11.08
C ALA A 2 -3.66 7.66 -9.94
N SER A 3 -3.36 8.06 -8.72
CA SER A 3 -3.41 7.15 -7.56
C SER A 3 -4.82 6.87 -7.04
N GLU A 4 -5.77 7.76 -7.37
CA GLU A 4 -7.09 7.81 -6.73
C GLU A 4 -8.17 7.08 -7.51
N ASP A 5 -8.23 7.35 -8.81
CA ASP A 5 -9.26 6.89 -9.73
C ASP A 5 -8.76 5.74 -10.63
N ILE A 6 -7.45 5.53 -10.71
CA ILE A 6 -6.82 4.44 -11.50
C ILE A 6 -6.11 3.46 -10.56
N GLY A 7 -5.29 3.95 -9.63
CA GLY A 7 -4.66 3.17 -8.59
C GLY A 7 -3.91 1.94 -9.12
N ASN A 8 -4.11 0.80 -8.46
CA ASN A 8 -3.43 -0.44 -8.84
C ASN A 8 -4.00 -1.11 -10.10
N ALA A 9 -5.11 -0.63 -10.67
CA ALA A 9 -5.65 -1.16 -11.92
C ALA A 9 -4.75 -0.86 -13.12
N GLN A 10 -3.96 0.21 -13.05
CA GLN A 10 -2.89 0.52 -14.00
C GLN A 10 -1.78 1.30 -13.28
N PRO A 11 -0.85 0.62 -12.57
CA PRO A 11 0.14 1.30 -11.73
C PRO A 11 1.07 2.26 -12.49
N THR A 12 1.28 2.02 -13.78
CA THR A 12 2.08 2.88 -14.68
C THR A 12 1.48 4.28 -14.87
N ALA A 13 0.18 4.48 -14.57
CA ALA A 13 -0.45 5.80 -14.65
C ALA A 13 0.20 6.83 -13.71
N LEU A 14 0.61 6.41 -12.51
CA LEU A 14 1.31 7.30 -11.57
C LEU A 14 2.71 7.66 -12.06
N VAL A 15 3.40 6.70 -12.70
CA VAL A 15 4.72 6.92 -13.30
C VAL A 15 4.60 7.92 -14.45
N LEU A 16 3.63 7.73 -15.35
CA LEU A 16 3.39 8.65 -16.47
C LEU A 16 3.05 10.06 -15.98
N ALA A 17 2.16 10.19 -14.99
CA ALA A 17 1.78 11.49 -14.45
C ALA A 17 2.98 12.24 -13.82
N THR A 18 3.85 11.52 -13.11
CA THR A 18 5.08 12.08 -12.53
C THR A 18 6.05 12.52 -13.63
N ALA A 19 6.26 11.68 -14.64
CA ALA A 19 7.13 12.01 -15.78
C ALA A 19 6.59 13.20 -16.57
N ALA A 20 5.27 13.31 -16.76
CA ALA A 20 4.64 14.43 -17.41
C ALA A 20 4.89 15.74 -16.65
N MET A 21 4.76 15.74 -15.32
CA MET A 21 5.04 16.90 -14.48
C MET A 21 6.51 17.37 -14.63
N GLN A 22 7.46 16.43 -14.62
CA GLN A 22 8.87 16.74 -14.85
C GLN A 22 9.12 17.30 -16.26
N ALA A 23 8.56 16.68 -17.29
CA ALA A 23 8.73 17.11 -18.67
C ALA A 23 8.12 18.51 -18.92
N VAL A 24 6.95 18.80 -18.33
CA VAL A 24 6.33 20.13 -18.38
C VAL A 24 7.24 21.18 -17.75
N HIS A 25 7.86 20.88 -16.60
CA HIS A 25 8.80 21.79 -15.94
C HIS A 25 10.05 22.06 -16.78
N MET A 26 10.57 21.04 -17.47
CA MET A 26 11.79 21.14 -18.28
C MET A 26 11.57 21.85 -19.62
N ILE A 27 10.41 21.66 -20.25
CA ILE A 27 10.12 22.13 -21.61
C ILE A 27 9.44 23.51 -21.59
N GLY A 28 8.50 23.74 -20.67
CA GLY A 28 7.73 24.98 -20.63
C GLY A 28 6.69 25.12 -21.75
N MET A 29 5.95 26.22 -21.71
CA MET A 29 4.87 26.50 -22.67
C MET A 29 5.41 27.26 -23.90
N PRO A 30 4.84 27.03 -25.11
CA PRO A 30 3.60 26.29 -25.38
C PRO A 30 3.73 24.77 -25.58
N GLU A 31 4.92 24.23 -25.84
CA GLU A 31 5.13 22.82 -26.23
C GLU A 31 4.67 21.83 -25.15
N ALA A 32 4.80 22.18 -23.86
CA ALA A 32 4.31 21.37 -22.75
C ALA A 32 2.80 21.09 -22.79
N SER A 33 2.01 21.87 -23.54
CA SER A 33 0.58 21.62 -23.74
C SER A 33 0.30 20.23 -24.35
N LEU A 34 1.17 19.76 -25.26
CA LEU A 34 1.02 18.44 -25.89
C LEU A 34 1.24 17.30 -24.89
N ILE A 35 2.20 17.46 -23.97
CA ILE A 35 2.49 16.50 -22.90
C ILE A 35 1.32 16.42 -21.92
N LEU A 36 0.78 17.57 -21.53
CA LEU A 36 -0.41 17.65 -20.68
C LEU A 36 -1.61 16.96 -21.35
N ALA A 37 -1.85 17.24 -22.64
CA ALA A 37 -2.94 16.63 -23.41
C ALA A 37 -2.80 15.10 -23.51
N GLN A 38 -1.60 14.60 -23.84
CA GLN A 38 -1.32 13.17 -23.91
C GLN A 38 -1.55 12.49 -22.56
N THR A 39 -1.07 13.11 -21.47
CA THR A 39 -1.20 12.53 -20.13
C THR A 39 -2.66 12.54 -19.67
N ALA A 40 -3.38 13.64 -19.85
CA ALA A 40 -4.78 13.75 -19.46
C ALA A 40 -5.66 12.71 -20.19
N THR A 41 -5.48 12.57 -21.50
CA THR A 41 -6.27 11.61 -22.32
C THR A 41 -5.92 10.15 -21.99
N TYR A 42 -4.65 9.85 -21.72
CA TYR A 42 -4.24 8.53 -21.20
C TYR A 42 -4.93 8.21 -19.87
N LEU A 43 -4.86 9.12 -18.89
CA LEU A 43 -5.50 8.90 -17.59
C LEU A 43 -7.03 8.77 -17.71
N ALA A 44 -7.65 9.57 -18.58
CA ALA A 44 -9.09 9.52 -18.83
C ALA A 44 -9.54 8.16 -19.38
N THR A 45 -8.75 7.52 -20.24
CA THR A 45 -9.07 6.23 -20.89
C THR A 45 -8.52 5.00 -20.16
N ALA A 46 -7.62 5.18 -19.19
CA ALA A 46 -7.08 4.10 -18.39
C ALA A 46 -8.17 3.35 -17.59
N LYS A 47 -7.88 2.10 -17.24
CA LYS A 47 -8.72 1.31 -16.34
C LYS A 47 -8.86 2.00 -14.98
N LYS A 48 -10.06 2.04 -14.44
CA LYS A 48 -10.38 2.75 -13.19
C LYS A 48 -10.46 1.81 -11.99
N SER A 49 -10.01 2.29 -10.84
CA SER A 49 -10.11 1.61 -9.55
C SER A 49 -9.89 2.62 -8.43
N ILE A 50 -10.78 2.56 -7.43
CA ILE A 50 -10.67 3.36 -6.20
C ILE A 50 -10.26 2.49 -5.00
N ALA A 51 -9.90 1.22 -5.23
CA ALA A 51 -9.62 0.23 -4.18
C ALA A 51 -8.51 0.67 -3.21
N SER A 52 -7.44 1.28 -3.73
CA SER A 52 -6.33 1.77 -2.90
C SER A 52 -6.76 2.96 -2.04
N SER A 53 -7.41 3.98 -2.63
CA SER A 53 -7.92 5.15 -1.90
C SER A 53 -8.97 4.79 -0.87
N SER A 54 -9.96 3.98 -1.27
CA SER A 54 -10.99 3.48 -0.36
C SER A 54 -10.38 2.68 0.79
N GLY A 55 -9.33 1.90 0.52
CA GLY A 55 -8.62 1.13 1.53
C GLY A 55 -7.93 2.03 2.57
N ILE A 56 -7.15 3.03 2.13
CA ILE A 56 -6.45 3.92 3.07
C ILE A 56 -7.44 4.79 3.85
N TRP A 57 -8.49 5.32 3.22
CA TRP A 57 -9.49 6.12 3.93
C TRP A 57 -10.26 5.31 4.97
N LYS A 58 -10.61 4.05 4.68
CA LYS A 58 -11.22 3.15 5.67
C LYS A 58 -10.28 2.86 6.84
N ALA A 59 -9.00 2.61 6.56
CA ALA A 59 -8.02 2.36 7.61
C ALA A 59 -7.82 3.60 8.51
N LEU A 60 -7.76 4.80 7.94
CA LEU A 60 -7.67 6.05 8.68
C LEU A 60 -8.93 6.33 9.50
N ALA A 61 -10.12 6.12 8.92
CA ALA A 61 -11.39 6.29 9.62
C ALA A 61 -11.55 5.32 10.80
N ASP A 62 -10.98 4.12 10.72
CA ASP A 62 -10.94 3.20 11.84
C ASP A 62 -10.04 3.71 12.97
N LEU A 63 -8.92 4.39 12.68
CA LEU A 63 -8.07 4.97 13.71
C LEU A 63 -8.76 6.10 14.50
N GLU A 64 -9.69 6.82 13.87
CA GLU A 64 -10.48 7.86 14.53
C GLU A 64 -11.57 7.27 15.45
N LYS A 65 -12.09 6.08 15.11
CA LYS A 65 -13.24 5.46 15.78
C LYS A 65 -12.86 4.35 16.77
N ILE A 66 -11.70 3.73 16.55
CA ILE A 66 -11.23 2.54 17.25
C ILE A 66 -9.86 2.87 17.80
N ASN A 67 -9.67 2.69 19.11
CA ASN A 67 -8.35 2.68 19.70
C ASN A 67 -7.68 1.31 19.40
N PRO A 68 -6.69 1.21 18.50
CA PRO A 68 -6.11 -0.08 18.14
C PRO A 68 -5.36 -0.67 19.33
N ASP A 69 -5.43 -1.99 19.48
CA ASP A 69 -4.57 -2.66 20.45
C ASP A 69 -3.09 -2.41 20.10
N PRO A 70 -2.18 -2.55 21.07
CA PRO A 70 -0.75 -2.45 20.81
C PRO A 70 -0.30 -3.40 19.69
N ILE A 71 0.79 -3.02 19.01
CA ILE A 71 1.45 -3.85 17.99
C ILE A 71 1.67 -5.27 18.54
N PRO A 72 1.32 -6.34 17.78
CA PRO A 72 1.55 -7.71 18.20
C PRO A 72 3.00 -7.95 18.65
N LEU A 73 3.19 -8.67 19.76
CA LEU A 73 4.49 -8.81 20.42
C LEU A 73 5.57 -9.40 19.49
N HIS A 74 5.18 -10.35 18.64
CA HIS A 74 6.07 -10.97 17.65
C HIS A 74 6.44 -10.03 16.49
N LEU A 75 5.79 -8.88 16.31
CA LEU A 75 6.20 -7.87 15.33
C LEU A 75 7.05 -6.74 15.92
N ARG A 76 7.19 -6.67 17.25
CA ARG A 76 7.98 -5.62 17.91
C ARG A 76 9.47 -5.89 17.76
N ASN A 77 10.25 -4.84 17.55
CA ASN A 77 11.70 -4.94 17.41
C ASN A 77 12.38 -5.33 18.75
N PRO A 78 13.15 -6.43 18.82
CA PRO A 78 13.81 -6.85 20.06
C PRO A 78 15.24 -6.29 20.17
N GLU A 79 15.37 -4.99 20.39
CA GLU A 79 16.67 -4.28 20.31
C GLU A 79 17.63 -4.60 21.45
N ASN A 80 17.11 -4.86 22.66
CA ASN A 80 17.94 -5.14 23.85
C ASN A 80 17.54 -6.45 24.55
N ARG A 81 18.37 -6.87 25.52
CA ARG A 81 18.18 -8.13 26.26
C ARG A 81 16.86 -8.16 27.03
N VAL A 82 16.44 -7.04 27.61
CA VAL A 82 15.18 -6.95 28.35
C VAL A 82 14.00 -7.18 27.41
N MET A 83 13.97 -6.53 26.25
CA MET A 83 12.93 -6.71 25.24
C MET A 83 12.84 -8.15 24.72
N LYS A 84 13.99 -8.78 24.45
CA LYS A 84 14.04 -10.21 24.09
C LYS A 84 13.45 -11.10 25.18
N ASN A 85 13.80 -10.84 26.45
CA ASN A 85 13.26 -11.58 27.59
C ASN A 85 11.75 -11.36 27.76
N LEU A 86 11.25 -10.18 27.42
CA LEU A 86 9.83 -9.85 27.37
C LEU A 86 9.11 -10.44 26.14
N GLY A 87 9.79 -11.22 25.30
CA GLY A 87 9.21 -11.94 24.17
C GLY A 87 9.05 -11.12 22.89
N TYR A 88 9.68 -9.94 22.79
CA TYR A 88 9.62 -9.13 21.58
C TYR A 88 10.22 -9.90 20.41
N GLY A 89 9.56 -9.88 19.25
CA GLY A 89 10.00 -10.59 18.05
C GLY A 89 9.98 -12.12 18.17
N LYS A 90 9.56 -12.69 19.31
CA LYS A 90 9.49 -14.15 19.50
C LYS A 90 8.47 -14.74 18.54
N ASN A 91 8.84 -15.82 17.85
CA ASN A 91 8.03 -16.49 16.83
C ASN A 91 7.73 -15.63 15.59
N HIS A 92 8.45 -14.52 15.39
CA HIS A 92 8.30 -13.74 14.17
C HIS A 92 8.82 -14.52 12.96
N ILE A 93 7.97 -14.69 11.96
CA ILE A 93 8.39 -15.13 10.64
C ILE A 93 8.64 -13.87 9.81
N ARG A 94 9.92 -13.48 9.72
CA ARG A 94 10.37 -12.27 9.03
C ARG A 94 10.15 -12.36 7.51
N TYR A 95 10.35 -13.55 6.95
CA TYR A 95 10.23 -13.80 5.51
C TYR A 95 9.26 -14.96 5.27
N PRO A 96 7.93 -14.74 5.38
CA PRO A 96 6.94 -15.78 5.10
C PRO A 96 7.18 -16.44 3.75
N TRP A 97 7.41 -15.65 2.70
CA TRP A 97 7.64 -16.15 1.34
C TRP A 97 8.80 -17.14 1.22
N LEU A 98 9.86 -16.99 2.02
CA LEU A 98 11.02 -17.89 1.97
C LEU A 98 10.68 -19.24 2.59
N VAL A 99 9.98 -19.21 3.74
CA VAL A 99 9.53 -20.42 4.42
C VAL A 99 8.48 -21.14 3.59
N GLU A 100 7.53 -20.40 3.00
CA GLU A 100 6.54 -20.95 2.06
C GLU A 100 7.20 -21.61 0.87
N LYS A 101 8.23 -20.98 0.28
CA LYS A 101 9.00 -21.54 -0.84
C LYS A 101 9.74 -22.84 -0.46
N GLN A 102 10.29 -22.92 0.75
CA GLN A 102 11.06 -24.08 1.22
C GLN A 102 10.19 -25.26 1.66
N THR A 103 9.04 -24.98 2.27
CA THR A 103 8.19 -25.99 2.89
C THR A 103 6.97 -26.36 2.05
N GLY A 104 6.59 -25.52 1.10
CA GLY A 104 5.31 -25.61 0.38
C GLY A 104 4.09 -25.27 1.24
N GLN A 105 4.27 -24.89 2.51
CA GLN A 105 3.18 -24.58 3.44
C GLN A 105 2.99 -23.08 3.57
N LYS A 106 1.74 -22.62 3.41
CA LYS A 106 1.39 -21.21 3.58
C LYS A 106 1.56 -20.78 5.04
N ILE A 107 2.22 -19.66 5.25
CA ILE A 107 2.43 -19.09 6.59
C ILE A 107 1.24 -18.22 6.96
N ASN A 108 0.61 -18.56 8.09
CA ASN A 108 -0.43 -17.75 8.69
C ASN A 108 0.12 -16.99 9.91
N GLN A 109 0.49 -15.73 9.69
CA GLN A 109 0.99 -14.84 10.74
C GLN A 109 -0.01 -13.70 10.95
N GLN A 110 -0.33 -13.40 12.21
CA GLN A 110 -1.15 -12.24 12.55
C GLN A 110 -0.33 -10.96 12.38
N TYR A 111 -0.83 -10.00 11.60
CA TYR A 111 -0.15 -8.70 11.42
C TYR A 111 -0.87 -7.54 12.10
N LEU A 112 -2.19 -7.50 11.99
CA LEU A 112 -3.00 -6.47 12.64
C LEU A 112 -3.05 -6.70 14.16
N PRO A 113 -3.31 -5.65 14.95
CA PRO A 113 -3.65 -5.79 16.36
C PRO A 113 -4.85 -6.73 16.59
N LYS A 114 -5.03 -7.23 17.82
CA LYS A 114 -6.05 -8.25 18.13
C LYS A 114 -7.47 -7.74 17.81
N ASN A 115 -7.81 -6.54 18.24
CA ASN A 115 -9.11 -5.91 17.96
C ASN A 115 -9.35 -5.52 16.48
N LEU A 116 -8.32 -5.58 15.62
CA LEU A 116 -8.44 -5.37 14.17
C LEU A 116 -8.27 -6.67 13.36
N LYS A 117 -8.19 -7.82 14.04
CA LYS A 117 -7.98 -9.11 13.38
C LYS A 117 -9.08 -9.40 12.35
N GLY A 118 -8.66 -9.76 11.14
CA GLY A 118 -9.57 -10.12 10.04
C GLY A 118 -10.10 -8.95 9.24
N ARG A 119 -9.84 -7.69 9.65
CA ARG A 119 -10.20 -6.52 8.82
C ARG A 119 -9.44 -6.55 7.49
N LYS A 120 -10.16 -6.20 6.43
CA LYS A 120 -9.63 -6.07 5.06
C LYS A 120 -9.98 -4.68 4.54
N TYR A 121 -8.95 -3.88 4.30
CA TYR A 121 -9.13 -2.52 3.78
C TYR A 121 -9.04 -2.49 2.26
N TYR A 122 -8.04 -3.15 1.71
CA TYR A 122 -7.85 -3.25 0.27
C TYR A 122 -8.74 -4.35 -0.31
N LEU A 123 -9.72 -3.94 -1.12
CA LEU A 123 -10.65 -4.81 -1.83
C LEU A 123 -10.55 -4.47 -3.32
N PRO A 124 -9.83 -5.26 -4.14
CA PRO A 124 -9.74 -5.03 -5.58
C PRO A 124 -11.13 -4.98 -6.22
N ASP A 125 -11.38 -3.93 -7.00
CA ASP A 125 -12.62 -3.63 -7.71
C ASP A 125 -12.45 -3.73 -9.24
N TRP A 126 -11.34 -4.34 -9.68
CA TRP A 126 -10.95 -4.45 -11.08
C TRP A 126 -10.52 -5.87 -11.44
N LYS A 127 -10.76 -6.29 -12.69
CA LYS A 127 -10.38 -7.62 -13.23
C LYS A 127 -9.24 -7.52 -14.21
#